data_AF-A0A941ZE13-F1
#
_entry.id   AF-A0A941ZE13-F1
#
_cell.length_a   1.000
_cell.length_b   1.000
_cell.length_c   1.000
_cell.angle_alpha   90.00
_cell.angle_beta   90.00
_cell.angle_gamma   90.00
#
_symmetry.space_group_name_H-M   'P 1'
#
loop_
_entity.id
_entity.type
_entity.pdbx_description
1 polymer ?
#
loop_
_entity_poly.entity_id
_entity_poly.type
_entity_poly.pdbx_seq_one_letter_code
_entity_poly.pdbx_strand_id
1 'polypeptide(L)' 'NIGVGSTDAASVQVNSGLSPGDVVVTAGTQALRPGQKVRLLEGRS' A
#
# COMPACT_ATOMS: atom_id res chain seq x y z
N ASN A 1 4.97 8.34 -9.26
CA ASN A 1 4.00 7.54 -10.04
C ASN A 1 4.23 6.07 -9.69
N ILE A 2 3.18 5.26 -9.54
CA ILE A 2 3.29 3.82 -9.24
C ILE A 2 3.11 3.04 -10.54
N GLY A 3 4.06 2.16 -10.87
CA GLY A 3 3.94 1.30 -12.03
C GLY A 3 3.46 -0.10 -11.63
N VAL A 4 2.42 -0.57 -12.32
CA VAL A 4 1.73 -1.83 -12.03
C VAL A 4 2.09 -2.87 -13.09
N GLY A 5 2.40 -4.09 -12.65
CA GLY A 5 2.68 -5.26 -13.47
C GLY A 5 1.51 -6.25 -13.51
N SER A 6 1.82 -7.56 -13.44
CA SER A 6 0.80 -8.60 -13.38
C SER A 6 -0.08 -8.46 -12.14
N THR A 7 -1.36 -8.82 -12.27
CA THR A 7 -2.33 -8.83 -11.17
C THR A 7 -3.11 -10.13 -11.18
N ASP A 8 -3.48 -10.61 -9.98
CA ASP A 8 -4.42 -11.70 -9.79
C ASP A 8 -5.43 -11.31 -8.69
N ALA A 9 -6.29 -12.26 -8.29
CA ALA A 9 -7.36 -11.99 -7.32
C ALA A 9 -6.85 -11.58 -5.93
N ALA A 10 -5.64 -11.97 -5.55
CA ALA A 10 -5.08 -11.74 -4.22
C ALA A 10 -3.78 -10.92 -4.22
N SER A 11 -3.15 -10.75 -5.38
CA SER A 11 -1.83 -10.14 -5.51
C SER A 11 -1.73 -9.13 -6.65
N VAL A 12 -0.88 -8.12 -6.45
CA VAL A 12 -0.55 -7.10 -7.45
C VAL A 12 0.96 -6.92 -7.46
N GLN A 13 1.56 -7.02 -8.65
CA GLN A 13 2.98 -6.73 -8.84
C GLN A 13 3.19 -5.22 -9.01
N VAL A 14 4.09 -4.63 -8.20
CA VAL A 14 4.54 -3.24 -8.36
C VAL A 14 5.92 -3.24 -9.01
N ASN A 15 6.04 -2.69 -10.21
CA ASN A 15 7.29 -2.69 -10.98
C ASN A 15 8.17 -1.45 -10.72
N SER A 16 7.58 -0.38 -10.17
CA SER A 16 8.26 0.89 -9.92
C SER A 16 7.45 1.78 -8.99
N GLY A 17 8.14 2.71 -8.32
CA GLY A 17 7.51 3.70 -7.46
C GLY A 17 7.44 3.34 -5.97
N LEU A 18 8.00 2.19 -5.57
CA LEU A 18 8.23 1.82 -4.17
C LEU A 18 9.71 1.48 -3.96
N SER A 19 10.22 1.75 -2.75
CA SER A 19 11.57 1.43 -2.29
C SER A 19 11.51 0.50 -1.06
N PRO A 20 12.58 -0.29 -0.79
CA PRO A 20 12.67 -1.04 0.46
C PRO A 20 12.51 -0.13 1.68
N GLY A 21 11.64 -0.50 2.61
CA GLY A 21 11.31 0.29 3.81
C GLY A 21 10.09 1.20 3.64
N ASP A 22 9.55 1.36 2.43
CA ASP A 22 8.29 2.08 2.24
C ASP A 22 7.14 1.34 2.93
N VAL A 23 6.30 2.10 3.64
CA VAL A 23 5.11 1.58 4.33
C VAL A 23 3.89 1.76 3.43
N VAL A 24 3.16 0.68 3.19
CA VAL A 24 1.92 0.67 2.42
C VAL A 24 0.73 0.34 3.31
N VAL A 25 -0.43 0.95 3.03
CA VAL A 25 -1.70 0.62 3.69
C VAL A 25 -2.49 -0.30 2.77
N THR A 26 -2.82 -1.50 3.23
CA THR A 26 -3.50 -2.53 2.41
C THR A 26 -4.95 -2.80 2.85
N ALA A 27 -5.32 -2.40 4.06
CA ALA A 27 -6.65 -2.64 4.61
C ALA A 27 -7.41 -1.33 4.83
N GLY A 28 -8.71 -1.33 4.52
CA GLY A 28 -9.59 -0.20 4.79
C GLY A 28 -9.35 1.04 3.92
N THR A 29 -8.54 0.93 2.87
CA THR A 29 -8.15 2.06 2.01
C THR A 29 -9.34 2.67 1.27
N GLN A 30 -10.43 1.92 1.05
CA GLN A 30 -11.67 2.42 0.44
C GLN A 30 -12.33 3.56 1.23
N ALA A 31 -12.01 3.71 2.52
CA ALA A 31 -12.52 4.78 3.36
C ALA A 31 -11.59 6.00 3.43
N LEU A 32 -10.38 5.91 2.87
CA LEU A 32 -9.39 6.99 2.94
C LEU A 32 -9.68 8.08 1.91
N ARG A 33 -9.48 9.33 2.33
CA ARG A 33 -9.51 10.51 1.46
C ARG A 33 -8.08 10.99 1.16
N PRO A 34 -7.85 11.67 0.02
CA PRO A 34 -6.55 12.28 -0.25
C PRO A 34 -6.08 13.18 0.90
N GLY A 35 -4.82 13.03 1.32
CA GLY A 35 -4.22 13.79 2.42
C GLY A 35 -4.65 13.38 3.84
N GLN A 36 -5.50 12.36 3.99
CA GLN A 36 -5.93 11.86 5.29
C GLN A 36 -4.75 11.30 6.09
N LYS A 37 -4.54 11.83 7.30
CA LYS A 37 -3.53 11.29 8.23
C LYS A 37 -3.98 9.92 8.73
N VAL A 38 -3.06 8.95 8.67
CA VAL A 38 -3.26 7.59 9.17
C VAL A 38 -2.35 7.36 10.39
N ARG A 39 -2.80 6.50 11.31
CA ARG A 39 -1.99 6.03 12.44
C ARG A 39 -1.58 4.59 12.16
N LEU A 40 -0.29 4.34 12.06
CA LEU A 40 0.23 2.98 11.98
C LEU A 40 0.03 2.32 13.36
N LEU A 41 -0.67 1.19 13.38
CA LEU A 41 -0.76 0.38 14.59
C LEU A 41 0.51 -0.46 14.67
N GLU A 42 1.22 -0.42 15.79
CA GLU A 42 2.38 -1.28 16.02
C GLU A 42 1.91 -2.75 15.95
N GLY A 43 2.36 -3.48 14.92
CA GLY A 43 2.12 -4.91 14.81
C GLY A 43 2.99 -5.64 15.82
N ARG A 44 2.40 -6.48 16.67
CA ARG A 44 3.17 -7.34 17.59
C ARG A 44 4.08 -8.25 16.75
N SER A 45 5.40 -8.05 16.91
CA SER A 45 6.47 -8.91 16.38
C SER A 45 6.41 -10.31 16.96
#